data_AF-A0A1I2EEZ1-F1
#
_entry.id   AF-A0A1I2EEZ1-F1
#
_cell.length_a   1.000
_cell.length_b   1.000
_cell.length_c   1.000
_cell.angle_alpha   90.00
_cell.angle_beta   90.00
_cell.angle_gamma   90.00
#
_symmetry.space_group_name_H-M   'P 1'
#
loop_
_entity.id
_entity.type
_entity.pdbx_description
1 polymer ?
#
loop_
_entity_poly.entity_id
_entity_poly.type
_entity_poly.pdbx_seq_one_letter_code
_entity_poly.pdbx_strand_id
1 'polypeptide(L)'
;MFKRVGGEGEFTKIITEQNEADYAEQLSNLEENEKGLIIYRRNNNDWFLLTSKRVISVQNDNRFAIAHADIIDVDVAFKEEHENLGSSRLFTRIALTDKEGKRHVIQLEHGLAFSGIIQVLYFINR
;
A
#
# COMPACT_ATOMS: atom_id res chain seq x y z
N MET A 1 18.98 -18.15 0.88
CA MET A 1 18.13 -18.21 -0.33
C MET A 1 16.81 -17.49 -0.01
N PHE A 2 16.66 -16.23 -0.42
CA PHE A 2 15.40 -15.48 -0.23
C PHE A 2 14.34 -16.08 -1.17
N LYS A 3 13.42 -16.86 -0.62
CA LYS A 3 12.28 -17.38 -1.37
C LYS A 3 11.30 -16.22 -1.63
N ARG A 4 11.17 -15.79 -2.91
CA ARG A 4 10.17 -14.83 -3.42
C ARG A 4 8.74 -15.40 -3.32
N VAL A 5 8.25 -15.70 -2.12
CA VAL A 5 6.97 -16.43 -1.96
C VAL A 5 5.89 -15.55 -1.30
N GLY A 6 6.11 -14.25 -1.08
CA GLY A 6 5.14 -13.45 -0.30
C GLY A 6 4.79 -12.03 -0.76
N GLY A 7 5.36 -11.48 -1.83
CA GLY A 7 5.22 -10.04 -2.11
C GLY A 7 4.12 -9.65 -3.09
N GLU A 8 3.82 -10.51 -4.06
CA GLU A 8 2.92 -10.19 -5.17
C GLU A 8 1.63 -11.02 -5.09
N GLY A 9 0.57 -10.47 -5.65
CA GLY A 9 -0.74 -11.11 -5.79
C GLY A 9 -1.32 -10.84 -7.17
N GLU A 10 -2.63 -10.98 -7.32
CA GLU A 10 -3.36 -10.65 -8.55
C GLU A 10 -3.24 -9.16 -8.87
N PHE A 11 -3.46 -8.31 -7.86
CA PHE A 11 -3.48 -6.85 -8.01
C PHE A 11 -2.23 -6.19 -7.44
N THR A 12 -1.48 -6.90 -6.61
CA THR A 12 -0.27 -6.40 -5.97
C THR A 12 0.97 -6.85 -6.73
N LYS A 13 1.80 -5.90 -7.18
CA LYS A 13 3.03 -6.17 -7.92
C LYS A 13 4.20 -5.38 -7.36
N ILE A 14 5.39 -5.96 -7.46
CA ILE A 14 6.64 -5.24 -7.29
C ILE A 14 6.92 -4.55 -8.63
N ILE A 15 7.17 -3.24 -8.57
CA ILE A 15 7.48 -2.48 -9.78
C ILE A 15 8.94 -2.74 -10.15
N THR A 16 9.14 -3.10 -11.42
CA THR A 16 10.43 -3.36 -12.04
C THR A 16 10.48 -2.67 -13.39
N GLU A 17 11.66 -2.48 -13.96
CA GLU A 17 11.82 -1.89 -15.31
C GLU A 17 11.01 -2.61 -16.39
N GLN A 18 10.69 -3.90 -16.19
CA GLN A 18 9.95 -4.73 -17.14
C GLN A 18 8.44 -4.48 -17.13
N ASN A 19 7.88 -4.02 -16.00
CA ASN A 19 6.44 -3.80 -15.83
C ASN A 19 6.08 -2.34 -15.51
N GLU A 20 7.06 -1.45 -15.41
CA GLU A 20 6.85 -0.04 -15.06
C GLU A 20 5.89 0.67 -16.02
N ALA A 21 5.99 0.35 -17.32
CA ALA A 21 5.12 0.91 -18.36
C ALA A 21 3.63 0.61 -18.11
N ASP A 22 3.31 -0.50 -17.44
CA ASP A 22 1.92 -0.87 -17.12
C ASP A 22 1.28 0.07 -16.09
N TYR A 23 2.10 0.85 -15.37
CA TYR A 23 1.71 1.74 -14.29
C TYR A 23 2.07 3.21 -14.57
N ALA A 24 2.34 3.56 -15.83
CA ALA A 24 2.79 4.89 -16.22
C ALA A 24 1.90 6.02 -15.68
N GLU A 25 0.59 5.82 -15.63
CA GLU A 25 -0.36 6.78 -15.07
C GLU A 25 -0.11 7.02 -13.56
N GLN A 26 0.00 5.95 -12.77
CA GLN A 26 0.25 6.04 -11.33
C GLN A 26 1.64 6.61 -11.02
N LEU A 27 2.61 6.39 -11.92
CA LEU A 27 4.00 6.85 -11.78
C LEU A 27 4.26 8.26 -12.33
N SER A 28 3.33 8.81 -13.13
CA SER A 28 3.50 10.10 -13.82
C SER A 28 3.71 11.30 -12.90
N ASN A 29 3.25 11.23 -11.65
CA ASN A 29 3.27 12.33 -10.68
C ASN A 29 4.30 12.14 -9.55
N LEU A 30 5.26 11.23 -9.74
CA LEU A 30 6.37 11.07 -8.80
C LEU A 30 7.33 12.25 -8.88
N GLU A 31 7.88 12.63 -7.73
CA GLU A 31 8.90 13.67 -7.67
C GLU A 31 10.18 13.23 -8.36
N GLU A 32 11.04 14.20 -8.68
CA GLU A 32 12.39 13.89 -9.14
C GLU A 32 13.10 12.97 -8.12
N ASN A 33 13.71 11.89 -8.64
CA ASN A 33 14.37 10.83 -7.87
C ASN A 33 13.44 10.01 -6.93
N GLU A 34 12.12 10.11 -7.07
CA GLU A 34 11.17 9.22 -6.43
C GLU A 34 10.88 8.01 -7.34
N LYS A 35 10.95 6.79 -6.81
CA LYS A 35 10.70 5.56 -7.56
C LYS A 35 9.53 4.79 -6.98
N GLY A 36 8.64 4.28 -7.83
CA GLY A 36 7.63 3.31 -7.43
C GLY A 36 8.28 1.98 -7.04
N LEU A 37 7.82 1.37 -5.96
CA LEU A 37 8.40 0.12 -5.42
C LEU A 37 7.38 -1.02 -5.44
N ILE A 38 6.21 -0.79 -4.84
CA ILE A 38 5.14 -1.78 -4.76
C ILE A 38 3.82 -1.08 -5.11
N ILE A 39 3.03 -1.69 -5.98
CA ILE A 39 1.71 -1.20 -6.35
C ILE A 39 0.66 -2.25 -6.03
N TYR A 40 -0.44 -1.83 -5.44
CA TYR A 40 -1.71 -2.55 -5.47
C TYR A 40 -2.64 -1.75 -6.39
N ARG A 41 -3.10 -2.32 -7.50
CA ARG A 41 -4.01 -1.63 -8.43
C ARG A 41 -5.17 -2.52 -8.83
N ARG A 42 -6.36 -2.17 -8.36
CA ARG A 42 -7.62 -2.77 -8.84
C ARG A 42 -8.08 -2.14 -10.14
N ASN A 43 -7.99 -0.81 -10.22
CA ASN A 43 -8.26 0.02 -11.39
C ASN A 43 -7.62 1.41 -11.18
N ASN A 44 -7.84 2.35 -12.10
CA ASN A 44 -7.23 3.68 -12.03
C ASN A 44 -7.76 4.58 -10.91
N ASN A 45 -8.89 4.24 -10.29
CA ASN A 45 -9.53 4.99 -9.20
C ASN A 45 -9.48 4.26 -7.85
N ASP A 46 -8.86 3.08 -7.79
CA ASP A 46 -8.68 2.27 -6.58
C ASP A 46 -7.30 1.60 -6.62
N TRP A 47 -6.33 2.29 -6.01
CA TRP A 47 -4.95 1.83 -5.97
C TRP A 47 -4.16 2.38 -4.77
N PHE A 48 -3.08 1.69 -4.48
CA PHE A 48 -2.06 2.05 -3.52
C PHE A 48 -0.70 1.92 -4.19
N LEU A 49 0.18 2.88 -3.92
CA LEU A 49 1.55 2.92 -4.42
C LEU A 49 2.48 3.23 -3.24
N LEU A 50 3.37 2.29 -2.97
CA LEU A 50 4.54 2.52 -2.15
C LEU A 50 5.69 3.01 -3.03
N THR A 51 6.26 4.15 -2.69
CA THR A 51 7.43 4.72 -3.36
C THR A 51 8.65 4.74 -2.45
N SER A 52 9.80 5.15 -2.98
CA SER A 52 11.01 5.39 -2.20
C SER A 52 10.89 6.52 -1.17
N LYS A 53 9.85 7.36 -1.23
CA LYS A 53 9.68 8.53 -0.35
C LYS A 53 8.38 8.54 0.46
N ARG A 54 7.31 7.95 -0.07
CA ARG A 54 5.96 8.09 0.49
C ARG A 54 5.06 6.91 0.14
N VAL A 55 3.93 6.87 0.81
CA VAL A 55 2.75 6.12 0.39
C VAL A 55 1.81 7.07 -0.33
N ILE A 56 1.25 6.61 -1.45
CA ILE A 56 0.17 7.28 -2.17
C ILE A 56 -0.98 6.29 -2.29
N SER A 57 -2.21 6.71 -2.05
CA SER A 57 -3.40 5.89 -2.29
C SER A 57 -4.50 6.73 -2.90
N VAL A 58 -5.26 6.12 -3.81
CA VAL A 58 -6.48 6.68 -4.38
C VAL A 58 -7.60 5.69 -4.13
N GLN A 59 -8.70 6.15 -3.54
CA GLN A 59 -9.90 5.36 -3.33
C GLN A 59 -11.14 6.22 -3.59
N ASN A 60 -11.96 5.84 -4.58
CA ASN A 60 -13.18 6.58 -4.97
C ASN A 60 -12.91 8.09 -5.16
N ASP A 61 -11.90 8.41 -5.97
CA ASP A 61 -11.41 9.77 -6.27
C ASP A 61 -10.79 10.54 -5.09
N ASN A 62 -10.79 9.97 -3.88
CA ASN A 62 -10.05 10.55 -2.76
C ASN A 62 -8.59 10.13 -2.84
N ARG A 63 -7.72 11.12 -3.06
CA ARG A 63 -6.27 10.92 -3.06
C ARG A 63 -5.69 11.25 -1.69
N PHE A 64 -4.89 10.32 -1.19
CA PHE A 64 -4.08 10.44 0.01
C PHE A 64 -2.61 10.25 -0.34
N ALA A 65 -1.72 11.03 0.27
CA ALA A 65 -0.28 10.84 0.16
C ALA A 65 0.39 11.23 1.48
N ILE A 66 1.33 10.41 1.95
CA ILE A 66 2.05 10.62 3.20
C ILE A 66 3.52 10.24 3.06
N ALA A 67 4.42 11.15 3.43
CA ALA A 67 5.85 10.86 3.47
C ALA A 67 6.14 9.78 4.52
N HIS A 68 7.10 8.90 4.24
CA HIS A 68 7.51 7.86 5.19
C HIS A 68 7.90 8.45 6.55
N ALA A 69 8.62 9.57 6.54
CA ALA A 69 9.03 10.29 7.75
C ALA A 69 7.88 10.87 8.58
N ASP A 70 6.67 10.97 8.01
CA ASP A 70 5.49 11.48 8.69
C ASP A 70 4.58 10.35 9.22
N ILE A 71 4.86 9.08 8.89
CA ILE A 71 4.15 7.92 9.44
C ILE A 71 4.76 7.58 10.79
N ILE A 72 3.96 7.59 11.85
CA ILE A 72 4.41 7.24 13.20
C ILE A 72 3.97 5.83 13.62
N ASP A 73 2.96 5.27 12.94
CA ASP A 73 2.44 3.95 13.24
C ASP A 73 1.78 3.32 12.01
N VAL A 74 1.86 1.98 11.94
CA VAL A 74 1.29 1.15 10.89
C VAL A 74 0.61 -0.02 11.57
N ASP A 75 -0.66 -0.27 11.29
CA ASP A 75 -1.37 -1.39 11.89
C ASP A 75 -2.38 -2.01 10.94
N VAL A 76 -2.83 -3.23 11.27
CA VAL A 76 -4.04 -3.78 10.65
C VAL A 76 -5.24 -2.96 11.12
N ALA A 77 -6.11 -2.55 10.19
CA ALA A 77 -7.29 -1.75 10.47
C ALA A 77 -8.42 -2.59 11.12
N PHE A 78 -8.16 -3.20 12.28
CA PHE A 78 -9.06 -4.19 12.89
C PHE A 78 -10.50 -3.69 13.09
N LYS A 79 -10.67 -2.41 13.44
CA LYS A 79 -12.01 -1.82 13.63
C LYS A 79 -12.80 -1.88 12.32
N GLU A 80 -12.20 -1.38 11.25
CA GLU A 80 -12.80 -1.36 9.92
C GLU A 80 -13.00 -2.79 9.40
N GLU A 81 -12.07 -3.70 9.69
CA GLU A 81 -12.19 -5.13 9.37
C GLU A 81 -13.43 -5.76 10.00
N HIS A 82 -13.67 -5.53 11.28
CA HIS A 82 -14.84 -6.09 11.96
C HIS A 82 -16.17 -5.49 11.52
N GLU A 83 -16.20 -4.22 11.07
CA GLU A 83 -17.42 -3.57 10.57
C GLU A 83 -17.97 -4.21 9.28
N ASN A 84 -17.13 -4.93 8.51
CA ASN A 84 -17.52 -5.57 7.24
C ASN A 84 -17.62 -7.11 7.29
N LEU A 85 -17.50 -7.75 8.45
CA LEU A 85 -17.28 -9.19 8.49
C LEU A 85 -18.57 -10.04 8.48
N GLY A 86 -18.89 -10.53 7.28
CA GLY A 86 -19.39 -11.89 7.08
C GLY A 86 -18.23 -12.89 7.06
N SER A 87 -18.08 -13.67 8.14
CA SER A 87 -17.37 -14.97 8.30
C SER A 87 -15.95 -15.25 7.73
N SER A 88 -15.29 -14.41 6.91
CA SER A 88 -13.97 -14.74 6.36
C SER A 88 -12.85 -13.87 6.96
N ARG A 89 -11.90 -14.48 7.69
CA ARG A 89 -10.76 -13.85 8.37
C ARG A 89 -9.67 -13.32 7.41
N LEU A 90 -10.06 -12.69 6.30
CA LEU A 90 -9.12 -12.16 5.31
C LEU A 90 -8.93 -10.67 5.55
N PHE A 91 -7.80 -10.31 6.18
CA PHE A 91 -7.40 -8.91 6.30
C PHE A 91 -7.02 -8.35 4.93
N THR A 92 -7.48 -7.14 4.69
CA THR A 92 -7.31 -6.36 3.47
C THR A 92 -7.01 -4.89 3.75
N ARG A 93 -7.16 -4.41 4.98
CA ARG A 93 -7.00 -2.99 5.32
C ARG A 93 -5.90 -2.75 6.32
N ILE A 94 -5.08 -1.76 5.99
CA ILE A 94 -4.09 -1.20 6.90
C ILE A 94 -4.54 0.18 7.36
N ALA A 95 -4.06 0.58 8.52
CA ALA A 95 -4.16 1.91 9.05
C ALA A 95 -2.77 2.51 9.17
N LEU A 96 -2.59 3.71 8.60
CA LEU A 96 -1.41 4.53 8.78
C LEU A 96 -1.78 5.69 9.70
N THR A 97 -1.05 5.88 10.78
CA THR A 97 -1.22 7.05 11.65
C THR A 97 -0.10 8.03 11.36
N ASP A 98 -0.45 9.27 11.05
CA ASP A 98 0.52 10.33 10.81
C ASP A 98 0.94 11.04 12.11
N LYS A 99 1.99 11.86 12.02
CA LYS A 99 2.52 12.65 13.14
C LYS A 99 1.52 13.63 13.76
N GLU A 100 0.43 13.96 13.08
CA GLU A 100 -0.66 14.79 13.61
C GLU A 100 -1.71 13.95 14.35
N GLY A 101 -1.52 12.63 14.41
CA GLY A 101 -2.44 11.67 15.02
C GLY A 101 -3.62 11.32 14.13
N LYS A 102 -3.63 11.75 12.86
CA LYS A 102 -4.70 11.40 11.92
C LYS A 102 -4.45 10.01 11.35
N ARG A 103 -5.52 9.22 11.35
CA ARG A 103 -5.51 7.82 10.92
C ARG A 103 -6.10 7.69 9.51
N HIS A 104 -5.36 7.05 8.63
CA HIS A 104 -5.70 6.85 7.21
C HIS A 104 -5.84 5.36 6.94
N VAL A 105 -7.02 4.93 6.50
CA VAL A 105 -7.30 3.51 6.22
C VAL A 105 -7.17 3.26 4.73
N ILE A 106 -6.40 2.24 4.37
CA ILE A 106 -6.11 1.89 2.98
C ILE A 106 -6.51 0.44 2.74
N GLN A 107 -7.24 0.20 1.66
CA GLN A 107 -7.60 -1.13 1.17
C GLN A 107 -6.46 -1.69 0.31
N LEU A 108 -6.16 -2.97 0.49
CA LEU A 108 -5.13 -3.74 -0.19
C LEU A 108 -5.68 -5.13 -0.57
N GLU A 109 -4.88 -5.88 -1.32
CA GLU A 109 -5.13 -7.29 -1.59
C GLU A 109 -4.92 -8.14 -0.33
N HIS A 110 -5.76 -9.16 -0.12
CA HIS A 110 -5.64 -10.06 1.03
C HIS A 110 -4.46 -11.05 0.92
N GLY A 111 -4.20 -11.77 2.01
CA GLY A 111 -3.29 -12.92 2.00
C GLY A 111 -1.81 -12.54 2.09
N LEU A 112 -0.97 -13.17 1.26
CA LEU A 112 0.47 -12.97 1.34
C LEU A 112 0.89 -11.56 0.90
N ALA A 113 0.28 -11.03 -0.16
CA ALA A 113 0.50 -9.65 -0.62
C ALA A 113 0.24 -8.63 0.49
N PHE A 114 -0.88 -8.77 1.22
CA PHE A 114 -1.18 -7.98 2.41
C PHE A 114 -0.04 -8.00 3.43
N SER A 115 0.41 -9.22 3.76
CA SER A 115 1.43 -9.46 4.78
C SER A 115 2.78 -8.88 4.35
N GLY A 116 3.11 -8.97 3.06
CA GLY A 116 4.32 -8.39 2.48
C GLY A 116 4.33 -6.86 2.57
N ILE A 117 3.23 -6.20 2.19
CA ILE A 117 3.12 -4.73 2.28
C ILE A 117 3.26 -4.27 3.73
N ILE A 118 2.56 -4.92 4.67
CA ILE A 118 2.66 -4.60 6.09
C ILE A 118 4.10 -4.73 6.60
N GLN A 119 4.78 -5.84 6.27
CA GLN A 119 6.17 -6.05 6.71
C GLN A 119 7.10 -4.96 6.18
N VAL A 120 6.92 -4.55 4.92
CA VAL A 120 7.73 -3.47 4.32
C VAL A 120 7.45 -2.14 5.02
N LEU A 121 6.19 -1.79 5.25
CA LEU A 121 5.82 -0.54 5.92
C LEU A 121 6.31 -0.50 7.37
N TYR A 122 6.23 -1.61 8.12
CA TYR A 122 6.81 -1.70 9.45
C TYR A 122 8.34 -1.54 9.44
N PHE A 123 9.01 -2.06 8.41
CA PHE A 123 10.46 -1.91 8.28
C PHE A 123 10.88 -0.47 7.96
N ILE A 124 10.12 0.23 7.11
CA ILE A 124 10.39 1.62 6.73
C ILE A 124 10.18 2.58 7.92
N ASN A 125 9.22 2.28 8.79
CA ASN A 125 8.84 3.15 9.92
C ASN A 125 9.56 2.83 11.24
N ARG A 126 10.64 2.04 11.21
CA ARG A 126 11.50 1.74 12.36
C ARG A 126 12.93 2.22 12.13
#